data_AF-A0A165EWH5-F1
#
_entry.id   AF-A0A165EWH5-F1
#
_cell.length_a   1.000
_cell.length_b   1.000
_cell.length_c   1.000
_cell.angle_alpha   90.00
_cell.angle_beta   90.00
_cell.angle_gamma   90.00
#
_symmetry.space_group_name_H-M   'P 1'
#
loop_
_entity.id
_entity.type
_entity.pdbx_description
1 polymer ?
#
loop_
_entity_poly.entity_id
_entity_poly.type
_entity_poly.pdbx_seq_one_letter_code
_entity_poly.pdbx_strand_id
1 'polypeptide(L)'
;TLTWMELHRIMGHVAPAAVKAQWERGGLPGVKIDTTSKIYDCESCTMGKIMAPRIPKTRENPPTEIYGKCWYSDIWGPSTV
;
A
#
# COMPACT_ATOMS: atom_id res chain seq x y z
N THR A 1 26.63 10.84 4.51
CA THR A 1 25.85 10.09 5.50
C THR A 1 24.43 10.07 5.02
N LEU A 2 23.78 8.91 4.97
CA LEU A 2 22.41 8.73 4.48
C LEU A 2 21.42 8.73 5.64
N THR A 3 20.18 9.11 5.37
CA THR A 3 19.04 8.88 6.25
C THR A 3 18.48 7.47 6.04
N TRP A 4 17.66 6.99 6.98
CA TRP A 4 16.95 5.72 6.82
C TRP A 4 16.07 5.68 5.56
N MET A 5 15.46 6.82 5.22
CA MET A 5 14.54 6.91 4.09
C MET A 5 15.25 7.02 2.74
N GLU A 6 16.45 7.59 2.69
CA GLU A 6 17.31 7.52 1.50
C GLU A 6 17.79 6.10 1.26
N LEU A 7 18.24 5.39 2.29
CA LEU A 7 18.68 4.01 2.17
C LEU A 7 17.52 3.08 1.77
N HIS A 8 16.33 3.28 2.35
CA HIS A 8 15.08 2.63 1.93
C HIS A 8 14.83 2.75 0.41
N ARG A 9 14.99 3.96 -0.15
CA ARG A 9 14.79 4.22 -1.60
C ARG A 9 15.89 3.60 -2.45
N ILE A 10 17.17 3.79 -2.06
CA ILE A 10 18.33 3.23 -2.78
C ILE A 10 18.26 1.70 -2.86
N MET A 11 17.79 1.06 -1.80
CA MET A 11 17.60 -0.38 -1.75
C MET A 11 16.32 -0.87 -2.45
N GLY A 12 15.63 -0.03 -3.22
CA GLY A 12 14.44 -0.45 -3.98
C GLY A 12 13.20 -0.58 -3.11
N HIS A 13 12.97 0.38 -2.21
CA HIS A 13 11.80 0.43 -1.33
C HIS A 13 11.68 -0.74 -0.32
N VAL A 14 12.79 -1.36 0.06
CA VAL A 14 12.85 -2.34 1.15
C VAL A 14 12.35 -1.72 2.44
N ALA A 15 11.51 -2.42 3.20
CA ALA A 15 10.92 -1.90 4.44
C ALA A 15 11.96 -1.18 5.34
N PRO A 16 11.75 0.09 5.74
CA PRO A 16 12.75 0.84 6.52
C PRO A 16 13.22 0.12 7.79
N ALA A 17 12.33 -0.63 8.45
CA ALA A 17 12.67 -1.47 9.60
C ALA A 17 13.64 -2.61 9.26
N ALA A 18 13.47 -3.26 8.11
CA ALA A 18 14.35 -4.32 7.65
C ALA A 18 15.74 -3.77 7.29
N VAL A 19 15.77 -2.61 6.62
CA VAL A 19 17.02 -1.88 6.33
C VAL A 19 17.77 -1.56 7.61
N LYS A 20 17.08 -1.00 8.61
CA LYS A 20 17.66 -0.67 9.91
C LYS A 20 18.22 -1.90 10.62
N ALA A 21 17.43 -2.98 10.71
CA ALA A 21 17.89 -4.23 11.32
C ALA A 21 19.11 -4.83 10.61
N GLN A 22 19.17 -4.74 9.27
CA GLN A 22 20.31 -5.22 8.49
C GLN A 22 21.57 -4.39 8.74
N TRP A 23 21.42 -3.06 8.84
CA TRP A 23 22.53 -2.17 9.17
C TRP A 23 23.06 -2.44 10.59
N GLU A 24 22.17 -2.57 11.58
CA GLU A 24 22.53 -2.86 12.98
C GLU A 24 23.26 -4.20 13.14
N ARG A 25 22.96 -5.19 12.28
CA ARG A 25 23.66 -6.48 12.22
C ARG A 25 25.00 -6.44 11.47
N GLY A 26 25.41 -5.27 10.96
CA GLY A 26 26.63 -5.12 10.18
C GLY A 26 26.53 -5.63 8.74
N GLY A 27 25.32 -5.91 8.24
CA GLY A 27 25.08 -6.45 6.90
C GLY A 27 25.19 -5.43 5.75
N LEU A 28 25.50 -4.18 6.05
CA LEU A 28 25.66 -3.08 5.09
C LEU A 28 27.03 -2.40 5.28
N PRO A 29 28.14 -3.10 5.00
CA PRO A 29 29.49 -2.56 5.22
C PRO A 29 29.72 -1.30 4.38
N GLY A 30 30.34 -0.29 4.97
CA GLY A 30 30.64 0.99 4.31
C GLY A 30 29.48 1.97 4.23
N VAL A 31 28.25 1.58 4.61
CA VAL A 31 27.10 2.47 4.61
C VAL A 31 27.07 3.30 5.89
N LYS A 32 27.26 4.62 5.76
CA LYS A 32 27.17 5.58 6.88
C LYS A 32 25.76 6.12 7.00
N ILE A 33 25.07 5.82 8.11
CA ILE A 33 23.71 6.29 8.39
C ILE A 33 23.69 7.35 9.49
N ASP A 34 22.83 8.36 9.34
CA ASP A 34 22.42 9.25 10.41
C ASP A 34 21.35 8.55 11.26
N THR A 35 21.77 8.06 12.42
CA THR A 35 20.91 7.32 13.35
C THR A 35 19.83 8.17 13.99
N THR A 36 19.96 9.50 13.93
CA THR A 36 18.95 10.45 14.43
C THR A 36 17.86 10.75 13.41
N SER A 37 18.06 10.36 12.14
CA SER A 37 17.09 10.56 11.08
C SER A 37 15.77 9.83 11.37
N LYS A 38 14.65 10.44 10.97
CA LYS A 38 13.31 9.88 11.22
C LYS A 38 12.94 8.85 10.17
N ILE A 39 12.22 7.82 10.61
CA ILE A 39 11.50 6.88 9.74
C ILE A 39 10.06 7.37 9.65
N TYR A 40 9.52 7.44 8.44
CA TYR A 40 8.15 7.87 8.17
C TYR A 40 7.54 7.02 7.05
N ASP A 41 6.23 7.15 6.84
CA ASP A 41 5.52 6.41 5.79
C ASP A 41 5.92 6.92 4.40
N CYS A 42 6.45 6.01 3.58
CA CYS A 42 6.76 6.31 2.20
C CYS A 42 5.49 6.22 1.34
N GLU A 43 5.04 7.35 0.79
CA GLU A 43 3.87 7.43 -0.09
C GLU A 43 3.88 6.37 -1.20
N SER A 44 5.01 6.22 -1.89
CA SER A 44 5.18 5.22 -2.97
C SER A 44 4.99 3.80 -2.47
N CYS A 45 5.47 3.49 -1.26
CA CYS A 45 5.24 2.20 -0.63
C CYS A 45 3.80 2.03 -0.19
N THR A 46 3.18 3.07 0.37
CA THR A 46 1.77 3.04 0.75
C THR A 46 0.93 2.72 -0.47
N MET A 47 1.08 3.48 -1.55
CA MET A 47 0.35 3.27 -2.80
C MET A 47 0.64 1.90 -3.43
N GLY A 48 1.91 1.47 -3.44
CA GLY A 48 2.29 0.15 -3.97
C GLY A 48 1.86 -1.04 -3.09
N LYS A 49 1.64 -0.81 -1.79
CA LYS A 49 1.17 -1.81 -0.82
C LYS A 49 -0.31 -1.70 -0.50
N ILE A 50 -1.04 -0.78 -1.13
CA ILE A 50 -2.51 -0.83 -1.12
C ILE A 50 -2.88 -2.14 -1.80
N MET A 51 -2.96 -3.20 -1.00
CA MET A 51 -3.70 -4.39 -1.37
C MET A 51 -5.13 -3.92 -1.55
N ALA A 52 -5.77 -4.37 -2.64
CA ALA A 52 -7.18 -4.15 -2.85
C ALA A 52 -7.92 -4.40 -1.52
N PRO A 53 -8.83 -3.48 -1.09
CA PRO A 53 -9.63 -3.73 0.09
C PRO A 53 -10.23 -5.12 -0.02
N ARG A 54 -10.17 -5.90 1.07
CA ARG A 54 -10.75 -7.24 1.07
C ARG A 54 -12.19 -7.09 0.61
N ILE A 55 -12.56 -7.79 -0.46
CA ILE A 55 -13.96 -7.88 -0.89
C ILE A 55 -14.75 -8.27 0.37
N PRO A 56 -15.74 -7.47 0.81
CA PRO A 56 -16.49 -7.77 2.01
C PRO A 56 -17.03 -9.19 1.91
N LYS A 57 -16.76 -10.01 2.93
CA LYS A 57 -17.28 -11.38 2.98
C LYS A 57 -18.79 -11.41 3.22
N THR A 58 -19.31 -10.30 3.73
CA THR A 58 -20.72 -10.10 4.03
C THR A 58 -21.29 -9.08 3.07
N ARG A 59 -22.42 -9.43 2.48
CA ARG A 59 -23.21 -8.51 1.66
C ARG A 59 -23.93 -7.54 2.58
N GLU A 60 -23.65 -6.24 2.46
CA GLU A 60 -24.26 -5.20 3.31
C GLU A 60 -25.76 -5.01 3.03
N ASN A 61 -26.17 -5.20 1.77
CA ASN A 61 -27.56 -5.04 1.35
C ASN A 61 -28.15 -6.39 0.93
N PRO A 62 -28.98 -7.05 1.75
CA PRO A 62 -29.60 -8.31 1.37
C PRO A 62 -30.46 -8.14 0.09
N PRO A 63 -30.61 -9.19 -0.73
CA PRO A 63 -31.50 -9.14 -1.88
C PRO A 63 -32.95 -8.87 -1.43
N THR A 64 -33.72 -8.21 -2.27
CA THR A 64 -35.15 -8.03 -2.00
C THR A 64 -35.89 -9.36 -2.16
N GLU A 65 -36.76 -9.68 -1.22
CA GLU A 65 -37.61 -10.87 -1.27
C GLU A 65 -38.97 -10.59 -1.95
N ILE A 66 -39.25 -9.32 -2.24
CA ILE A 66 -40.54 -8.88 -2.78
C ILE A 66 -40.34 -8.47 -4.24
N TYR A 67 -41.03 -9.17 -5.14
CA TYR A 67 -41.03 -8.85 -6.56
C TYR A 67 -41.43 -7.39 -6.81
N GLY A 68 -40.67 -6.67 -7.65
CA GLY A 68 -40.94 -5.27 -8.02
C GLY A 68 -40.59 -4.22 -6.97
N LYS A 69 -40.09 -4.60 -5.79
CA LYS A 69 -39.71 -3.65 -4.72
C LYS A 69 -38.38 -2.94 -4.98
N CYS A 70 -37.47 -3.57 -5.72
CA CYS A 70 -36.16 -3.00 -6.05
C CYS A 70 -35.87 -3.16 -7.54
N TRP A 71 -35.35 -2.09 -8.15
CA TRP A 71 -34.98 -2.02 -9.56
C TRP A 71 -33.51 -1.62 -9.64
N TYR A 72 -32.73 -2.37 -10.40
CA TYR A 72 -31.34 -2.05 -10.69
C TYR A 72 -31.24 -1.70 -12.16
N SER A 73 -30.73 -0.52 -12.47
CA SER A 73 -30.45 -0.09 -13.84
C SER A 73 -29.00 0.37 -13.91
N ASP A 74 -28.32 0.05 -15.00
CA ASP A 74 -26.98 0.54 -15.29
C ASP A 74 -26.87 0.91 -16.77
N ILE A 75 -25.97 1.84 -17.09
CA ILE A 75 -25.72 2.29 -18.46
C ILE A 75 -24.47 1.57 -18.98
N TRP A 76 -24.63 0.90 -20.10
CA TRP A 76 -23.54 0.14 -20.72
C TRP A 76 -22.74 1.02 -21.68
N GLY A 77 -21.69 1.67 -21.17
CA GLY A 77 -20.65 2.33 -21.97
C GLY A 77 -21.14 3.43 -22.92
N PRO A 78 -20.21 4.11 -23.62
CA PRO A 78 -20.58 5.03 -24.69
C PRO A 78 -21.10 4.27 -25.91
N SER A 79 -22.27 4.67 -26.40
CA SER A 79 -22.77 4.25 -27.71
C SER A 79 -22.04 5.02 -28.81
N THR A 80 -21.65 4.35 -29.88
CA THR A 80 -21.04 4.95 -31.07
C THR A 80 -22.02 5.23 -32.20
N VAL A 81 -23.32 5.00 -31.97
CA VAL A 81 -24.38 5.45 -32.90
C VAL A 81 -24.83 6.87 -32.61
#